data_AF-A0AA42Y6X5-F1
#
_entry.id   AF-A0AA42Y6X5-F1
#
_cell.length_a   1.000
_cell.length_b   1.000
_cell.length_c   1.000
_cell.angle_alpha   90.00
_cell.angle_beta   90.00
_cell.angle_gamma   90.00
#
_symmetry.space_group_name_H-M   'P 1'
#
loop_
_entity.id
_entity.type
_entity.pdbx_description
1 polymer ?
#
loop_
_entity_poly.entity_id
_entity_poly.type
_entity_poly.pdbx_seq_one_letter_code
_entity_poly.pdbx_strand_id
1 'polypeptide(L)'
;MRRVGIVLIVLLAGLGGAWWVWHAGRADGPYLIPGEGQRVVVEVQNATGIGGLARAVTGRLRERGIDVVSFGTADIDTLTTTILYLRRGDPGLAHRVRDALGLGEVIVEEDEKLLLDVSVYLGRDAADLVGLEP
;
A
#
# COMPACT_ATOMS: atom_id res chain seq x y z
N MET A 1 21.33 0.68 -53.62
CA MET A 1 21.97 0.91 -52.30
C MET A 1 21.17 1.80 -51.35
N ARG A 2 20.28 2.69 -51.80
CA ARG A 2 19.53 3.64 -50.92
C ARG A 2 18.26 3.09 -50.25
N ARG A 3 17.69 1.98 -50.75
CA ARG A 3 16.42 1.40 -50.20
C ARG A 3 16.63 0.48 -49.00
N VAL A 4 17.82 -0.11 -48.85
CA VAL A 4 18.15 -1.02 -47.74
C VAL A 4 18.37 -0.27 -46.43
N GLY A 5 18.88 0.97 -46.49
CA GLY A 5 19.13 1.80 -45.30
C GLY A 5 17.86 2.27 -44.58
N ILE A 6 16.74 2.42 -45.30
CA ILE A 6 15.48 2.93 -44.72
C ILE A 6 14.76 1.85 -43.91
N VAL A 7 14.81 0.59 -44.37
CA VAL A 7 14.17 -0.55 -43.68
C VAL A 7 14.83 -0.83 -42.33
N LEU A 8 16.16 -0.63 -42.21
CA LEU A 8 16.88 -0.84 -40.97
C LEU A 8 16.53 0.20 -39.88
N ILE A 9 16.26 1.44 -40.27
CA ILE A 9 15.91 2.52 -39.34
C ILE A 9 14.51 2.31 -38.76
N VAL A 10 13.55 1.84 -39.56
CA VAL A 10 12.18 1.57 -39.11
C VAL A 10 12.13 0.38 -38.13
N LEU A 11 12.95 -0.65 -38.34
CA LEU A 11 13.03 -1.79 -37.42
C LEU A 11 13.69 -1.44 -36.08
N LEU A 12 14.74 -0.60 -36.10
CA LEU A 12 15.37 -0.10 -34.87
C LEU A 12 14.45 0.85 -34.09
N ALA A 13 13.66 1.69 -34.78
CA ALA A 13 12.66 2.53 -34.15
C ALA A 13 11.50 1.72 -33.53
N GLY A 14 11.08 0.62 -34.17
CA GLY A 14 10.07 -0.29 -33.64
C GLY A 14 10.51 -1.05 -32.39
N LEU A 15 11.77 -1.49 -32.33
CA LEU A 15 12.34 -2.14 -31.15
C LEU A 15 12.59 -1.16 -30.00
N GLY A 16 13.07 0.05 -30.29
CA GLY A 16 13.23 1.11 -29.29
C GLY A 16 11.88 1.59 -28.72
N GLY A 17 10.86 1.71 -29.58
CA GLY A 17 9.50 2.07 -29.16
C GLY A 17 8.84 0.99 -28.30
N ALA A 18 9.00 -0.29 -28.64
CA ALA A 18 8.49 -1.39 -27.83
C ALA A 18 9.21 -1.53 -26.49
N TRP A 19 10.54 -1.33 -26.47
CA TRP A 19 11.34 -1.31 -25.23
C TRP A 19 10.98 -0.11 -24.34
N TRP A 20 10.81 1.08 -24.92
CA TRP A 20 10.38 2.28 -24.22
C TRP A 20 8.95 2.15 -23.68
N VAL A 21 8.01 1.57 -24.44
CA VAL A 21 6.64 1.29 -23.96
C VAL A 21 6.61 0.25 -22.85
N TRP A 22 7.45 -0.80 -22.92
CA TRP A 22 7.58 -1.79 -21.85
C TRP A 22 8.27 -1.23 -20.59
N HIS A 23 9.19 -0.27 -20.74
CA HIS A 23 9.89 0.36 -19.60
C HIS A 23 9.17 1.61 -19.06
N ALA A 24 8.31 2.25 -19.87
CA ALA A 24 7.47 3.39 -19.47
C ALA A 24 6.29 2.98 -18.56
N GLY A 25 6.20 1.70 -18.20
CA GLY A 25 5.26 1.17 -17.21
C GLY A 25 5.69 1.31 -15.74
N ARG A 26 6.72 2.12 -15.45
CA ARG A 26 6.98 2.66 -14.09
C ARG A 26 7.32 4.13 -14.23
N ALA A 27 6.32 4.94 -14.57
CA ALA A 27 6.32 6.29 -14.07
C ALA A 27 6.20 6.16 -12.55
N ASP A 28 7.32 6.20 -11.83
CA ASP A 28 7.29 6.62 -10.44
C ASP A 28 6.56 7.96 -10.46
N GLY A 29 5.33 7.97 -9.95
CA GLY A 29 4.53 9.18 -9.83
C GLY A 29 5.33 10.26 -9.10
N PRO A 30 4.94 11.54 -9.21
CA PRO A 30 5.63 12.60 -8.46
C PRO A 30 5.83 12.13 -7.03
N TYR A 31 7.06 12.19 -6.51
CA TYR A 31 7.37 11.79 -5.14
C TYR A 31 6.37 12.51 -4.23
N LEU A 32 5.38 11.76 -3.75
CA LEU A 32 4.33 12.29 -2.91
C LEU A 32 4.97 12.55 -1.55
N ILE A 33 5.14 13.82 -1.20
CA ILE A 33 5.57 14.19 0.14
C ILE A 33 4.48 13.69 1.10
N PRO A 34 4.82 12.88 2.13
CA PRO A 34 3.86 12.51 3.17
C PRO A 34 3.20 13.77 3.73
N GLY A 35 1.86 13.77 3.81
CA GLY A 35 1.06 14.94 4.24
C GLY A 35 0.66 15.97 3.17
N GLU A 36 1.16 15.91 1.93
CA GLU A 36 0.61 16.73 0.83
C GLU A 36 -0.62 16.04 0.19
N GLY A 37 -1.81 16.49 0.60
CA GLY A 37 -3.13 16.01 0.16
C GLY A 37 -3.95 15.37 1.28
N GLN A 38 -5.30 15.32 1.15
CA GLN A 38 -6.21 14.68 2.11
C GLN A 38 -6.14 13.13 2.06
N ARG A 39 -4.93 12.56 2.14
CA ARG A 39 -4.74 11.12 2.26
C ARG A 39 -5.03 10.67 3.68
N VAL A 40 -5.52 9.44 3.82
CA VAL A 40 -5.66 8.80 5.14
C VAL A 40 -4.27 8.40 5.62
N VAL A 41 -3.89 8.86 6.80
CA VAL A 41 -2.58 8.61 7.43
C VAL A 41 -2.71 7.44 8.41
N VAL A 42 -1.90 6.40 8.25
CA VAL A 42 -2.03 5.16 9.02
C VAL A 42 -0.71 4.63 9.53
N GLU A 43 -0.76 3.88 10.63
CA GLU A 43 0.29 2.93 11.02
C GLU A 43 -0.18 1.49 10.83
N VAL A 44 0.76 0.57 10.64
CA VAL A 44 0.48 -0.85 10.44
C VAL A 44 1.24 -1.70 11.44
N GLN A 45 0.52 -2.30 12.39
CA GLN A 45 1.06 -3.11 13.47
C GLN A 45 0.74 -4.58 13.24
N ASN A 46 1.78 -5.41 13.09
CA ASN A 46 1.62 -6.85 12.98
C ASN A 46 1.32 -7.43 14.37
N ALA A 47 0.08 -7.82 14.62
CA ALA A 47 -0.33 -8.51 15.85
C ALA A 47 -0.41 -10.02 15.64
N THR A 48 0.47 -10.56 14.78
CA THR A 48 0.62 -12.00 14.55
C THR A 48 2.05 -12.43 14.85
N GLY A 49 2.42 -13.66 14.45
CA GLY A 49 3.82 -14.12 14.37
C GLY A 49 4.38 -14.17 12.95
N ILE A 50 3.61 -13.78 11.93
CA ILE A 50 3.96 -13.98 10.52
C ILE A 50 4.97 -12.91 10.08
N GLY A 51 6.18 -13.35 9.75
CA GLY A 51 7.26 -12.47 9.32
C GLY A 51 6.93 -11.74 8.01
N GLY A 52 7.15 -10.43 7.97
CA GLY A 52 6.98 -9.62 6.75
C GLY A 52 5.54 -9.18 6.44
N LEU A 53 4.53 -9.63 7.22
CA LEU A 53 3.13 -9.31 6.98
C LEU A 53 2.84 -7.80 6.95
N ALA A 54 3.29 -7.06 7.97
CA ALA A 54 3.10 -5.59 8.00
C ALA A 54 3.76 -4.87 6.82
N ARG A 55 4.93 -5.34 6.35
CA ARG A 55 5.60 -4.76 5.17
C ARG A 55 4.80 -5.03 3.89
N ALA A 56 4.31 -6.25 3.72
CA ALA A 56 3.52 -6.62 2.54
C ALA A 56 2.20 -5.83 2.48
N VAL A 57 1.48 -5.75 3.61
CA VAL A 57 0.24 -4.97 3.71
C VAL A 57 0.49 -3.47 3.52
N THR A 58 1.61 -2.94 4.01
CA THR A 58 2.03 -1.55 3.75
C THR A 58 2.11 -1.26 2.25
N GLY A 59 2.67 -2.17 1.45
CA GLY A 59 2.71 -2.02 -0.01
C GLY A 59 1.31 -1.88 -0.61
N ARG A 60 0.39 -2.77 -0.22
CA ARG A 60 -1.01 -2.78 -0.67
C ARG A 60 -1.76 -1.50 -0.34
N LEU A 61 -1.59 -0.97 0.87
CA LEU A 61 -2.22 0.28 1.30
C LEU A 61 -1.69 1.47 0.50
N ARG A 62 -0.37 1.55 0.30
CA ARG A 62 0.26 2.63 -0.47
C ARG A 62 -0.13 2.61 -1.94
N GLU A 63 -0.26 1.42 -2.56
CA GLU A 63 -0.79 1.28 -3.93
C GLU A 63 -2.21 1.83 -4.08
N ARG A 64 -2.98 1.90 -2.99
CA ARG A 64 -4.34 2.45 -2.94
C ARG A 64 -4.40 3.90 -2.45
N GLY A 65 -3.26 4.58 -2.35
CA GLY A 65 -3.19 6.00 -1.98
C GLY A 65 -3.35 6.29 -0.49
N ILE A 66 -3.17 5.27 0.37
CA ILE A 66 -3.13 5.44 1.83
C ILE A 66 -1.69 5.73 2.27
N ASP A 67 -1.53 6.74 3.13
CA ASP A 67 -0.23 7.20 3.60
C ASP A 67 0.19 6.42 4.85
N VAL A 68 0.99 5.37 4.66
CA VAL A 68 1.52 4.57 5.77
C VAL A 68 2.78 5.23 6.32
N VAL A 69 2.69 5.83 7.51
CA VAL A 69 3.80 6.55 8.15
C VAL A 69 4.75 5.65 8.93
N SER A 70 4.24 4.54 9.47
CA SER A 70 5.03 3.55 10.20
C SER A 70 4.45 2.16 10.01
N PHE A 71 5.30 1.14 10.13
CA PHE A 71 4.86 -0.24 10.27
C PHE A 71 5.80 -1.00 11.21
N GLY A 72 5.26 -1.97 11.94
CA GLY A 72 6.02 -2.72 12.94
C GLY A 72 5.33 -3.98 13.41
N THR A 73 5.78 -4.48 14.56
CA THR A 73 5.15 -5.59 15.29
C THR A 73 4.50 -5.02 16.52
N ALA A 74 3.27 -5.46 16.81
CA ALA A 74 2.53 -5.05 17.99
C ALA A 74 3.03 -5.85 19.21
N ASP A 75 3.19 -5.18 20.35
CA ASP A 75 3.47 -5.83 21.64
C ASP A 75 2.15 -6.17 22.35
N ILE A 76 1.38 -7.08 21.73
CA ILE A 76 0.08 -7.54 22.23
C ILE A 76 -0.12 -9.03 21.92
N ASP A 77 -1.19 -9.61 22.46
CA ASP A 77 -1.61 -10.97 22.12
C ASP A 77 -1.93 -11.12 20.64
N THR A 78 -1.71 -12.34 20.11
CA THR A 78 -1.95 -12.63 18.71
C THR A 78 -3.43 -12.45 18.33
N LEU A 79 -3.68 -11.63 17.31
CA LEU A 79 -5.00 -11.42 16.74
C LEU A 79 -5.31 -12.44 15.63
N THR A 80 -6.56 -12.90 15.61
CA THR A 80 -7.08 -13.69 14.48
C THR A 80 -7.69 -12.77 13.43
N THR A 81 -8.40 -11.73 13.87
CA THR A 81 -9.09 -10.75 13.03
C THR A 81 -8.31 -9.44 13.01
N THR A 82 -8.24 -8.81 11.84
CA THR A 82 -7.64 -7.48 11.68
C THR A 82 -8.55 -6.40 12.26
N ILE A 83 -7.96 -5.47 13.02
CA ILE A 83 -8.68 -4.38 13.69
C ILE A 83 -8.16 -3.03 13.17
N LEU A 84 -9.08 -2.13 12.86
CA LEU A 84 -8.84 -0.78 12.39
C LEU A 84 -9.29 0.21 13.48
N TYR A 85 -8.35 0.70 14.26
CA TYR A 85 -8.63 1.69 15.30
C TYR A 85 -8.65 3.08 14.69
N LEU A 86 -9.83 3.71 14.62
CA LEU A 86 -9.96 5.13 14.31
C LEU A 86 -9.38 5.93 15.48
N ARG A 87 -8.26 6.62 15.26
CA ARG A 87 -7.55 7.42 16.26
C ARG A 87 -7.99 8.87 16.25
N ARG A 88 -8.39 9.40 15.09
CA ARG A 88 -8.95 10.75 14.96
C ARG A 88 -9.76 10.90 13.68
N GLY A 89 -10.55 11.98 13.64
CA GLY A 89 -11.30 12.37 12.46
C GLY A 89 -12.59 11.58 12.28
N ASP A 90 -13.13 11.62 11.06
CA ASP A 90 -14.42 10.99 10.75
C ASP A 90 -14.28 9.46 10.56
N PRO A 91 -15.25 8.64 11.01
CA PRO A 91 -15.24 7.19 10.82
C PRO A 91 -15.05 6.73 9.37
N GLY A 92 -15.42 7.54 8.37
CA GLY A 92 -15.16 7.31 6.96
C GLY A 92 -13.68 7.10 6.62
N LEU A 93 -12.75 7.60 7.46
CA LEU A 93 -11.31 7.34 7.33
C LEU A 93 -10.98 5.86 7.50
N ALA A 94 -11.45 5.24 8.59
CA ALA A 94 -11.26 3.81 8.83
C ALA A 94 -11.99 2.94 7.80
N HIS A 95 -13.14 3.40 7.30
CA HIS A 95 -13.85 2.73 6.22
C HIS A 95 -13.04 2.72 4.91
N ARG A 96 -12.38 3.83 4.55
CA ARG A 96 -11.48 3.86 3.39
C ARG A 96 -10.32 2.86 3.53
N VAL A 97 -9.77 2.70 4.73
CA VAL A 97 -8.73 1.69 5.00
C VAL A 97 -9.29 0.28 4.86
N ARG A 98 -10.48 0.02 5.41
CA ARG A 98 -11.17 -1.28 5.28
C ARG A 98 -11.43 -1.62 3.81
N ASP A 99 -11.92 -0.68 3.02
CA ASP A 99 -12.18 -0.88 1.59
C ASP A 99 -10.88 -1.13 0.80
N ALA A 100 -9.78 -0.51 1.25
CA ALA A 100 -8.45 -0.75 0.69
C ALA A 100 -7.90 -2.15 0.99
N LEU A 101 -8.20 -2.72 2.16
CA LEU A 101 -7.78 -4.07 2.53
C LEU A 101 -8.76 -5.14 2.04
N GLY A 102 -10.05 -4.82 1.99
CA GLY A 102 -11.13 -5.79 1.80
C GLY A 102 -11.51 -6.56 3.07
N LEU A 103 -10.93 -6.20 4.22
CA LEU A 103 -11.20 -6.82 5.52
C LEU A 103 -10.92 -5.83 6.66
N GLY A 104 -11.27 -6.26 7.88
CA GLY A 104 -10.97 -5.56 9.12
C GLY A 104 -12.22 -5.02 9.82
N GLU A 105 -12.22 -5.13 11.14
CA GLU A 105 -13.26 -4.56 12.01
C GLU A 105 -12.87 -3.14 12.41
N VAL A 106 -13.80 -2.19 12.32
CA VAL A 106 -13.55 -0.79 12.70
C VAL A 106 -13.94 -0.58 14.14
N ILE A 107 -13.02 -0.07 14.95
CA ILE A 107 -13.22 0.32 16.34
C ILE A 107 -12.86 1.80 16.48
N VAL A 108 -13.69 2.57 17.18
CA VAL A 108 -13.37 3.97 17.50
C VAL A 108 -12.64 4.00 18.83
N GLU A 109 -11.37 4.39 18.80
CA GLU A 109 -10.51 4.49 19.98
C GLU A 109 -9.57 5.70 19.80
N GLU A 110 -10.11 6.87 20.12
CA GLU A 110 -9.46 8.15 19.85
C GLU A 110 -8.17 8.32 20.64
N ASP A 111 -7.11 8.73 19.94
CA ASP A 111 -5.85 9.18 20.54
C ASP A 111 -5.21 10.24 19.62
N GLU A 112 -5.52 11.51 19.90
CA GLU A 112 -5.02 12.63 19.10
C GLU A 112 -3.49 12.79 19.15
N LYS A 113 -2.82 12.17 20.13
CA LYS A 113 -1.36 12.29 20.27
C LYS A 113 -0.59 11.49 19.22
N LEU A 114 -1.23 10.49 18.62
CA LEU A 114 -0.62 9.66 17.59
C LEU A 114 -0.45 10.38 16.25
N LEU A 115 -1.17 11.49 16.03
CA LEU A 115 -1.08 12.34 14.83
C LEU A 115 -1.30 11.57 13.51
N LEU A 116 -2.04 10.46 13.57
CA LEU A 116 -2.46 9.62 12.45
C LEU A 116 -3.97 9.36 12.55
N ASP A 117 -4.59 8.95 11.45
CA ASP A 117 -6.03 8.74 11.35
C ASP A 117 -6.45 7.36 11.87
N VAL A 118 -5.71 6.31 11.47
CA VAL A 118 -6.09 4.91 11.74
C VAL A 118 -4.87 4.07 12.10
N SER A 119 -4.94 3.33 13.20
CA SER A 119 -3.97 2.26 13.50
C SER A 119 -4.52 0.92 12.98
N VAL A 120 -3.78 0.25 12.11
CA VAL A 120 -4.15 -1.05 11.53
C VAL A 120 -3.43 -2.16 12.27
N TYR A 121 -4.15 -2.94 13.07
CA TYR A 121 -3.61 -4.11 13.76
C TYR A 121 -3.97 -5.37 12.99
N LEU A 122 -2.96 -6.00 12.39
CA LEU A 122 -3.16 -7.15 11.50
C LEU A 122 -3.39 -8.43 12.30
N GLY A 123 -4.48 -9.11 12.00
CA GLY A 123 -4.75 -10.47 12.42
C GLY A 123 -4.26 -11.50 11.40
N ARG A 124 -4.43 -12.78 11.72
CA ARG A 124 -4.08 -13.89 10.81
C ARG A 124 -4.87 -13.84 9.50
N ASP A 125 -6.08 -13.30 9.51
CA ASP A 125 -6.90 -13.04 8.32
C ASP A 125 -6.22 -12.16 7.26
N ALA A 126 -5.25 -11.32 7.66
CA ALA A 126 -4.49 -10.49 6.73
C ALA A 126 -3.45 -11.27 5.90
N ALA A 127 -3.08 -12.49 6.31
CA ALA A 127 -2.06 -13.30 5.63
C ALA A 127 -2.50 -13.66 4.19
N ASP A 128 -3.77 -14.00 4.02
CA ASP A 128 -4.37 -14.36 2.74
C ASP A 128 -4.35 -13.20 1.73
N LEU A 129 -4.37 -11.94 2.20
CA LEU A 129 -4.33 -10.75 1.34
C LEU A 129 -3.05 -10.63 0.53
N VAL A 130 -1.95 -11.17 1.06
CA VAL A 130 -0.60 -10.99 0.54
C VAL A 130 0.05 -12.33 0.16
N GLY A 131 -0.72 -13.42 0.20
CA GLY A 131 -0.23 -14.76 -0.14
C GLY A 131 0.87 -15.25 0.80
N LEU A 132 0.85 -14.83 2.06
CA LEU A 132 1.73 -15.37 3.10
C LEU A 132 1.02 -16.52 3.79
N GLU A 133 1.70 -17.64 3.98
CA GLU A 133 1.15 -18.76 4.74
C GLU A 133 1.25 -18.46 6.26
N PRO A 134 0.18 -18.74 7.03
CA PRO A 134 0.15 -18.52 8.48
C PRO A 134 0.97 -19.54 9.29
#